data_AF-L5JYU9-F1
#
_entry.id   AF-L5JYU9-F1
#
_cell.length_a   1.000
_cell.length_b   1.000
_cell.length_c   1.000
_cell.angle_alpha   90.00
_cell.angle_beta   90.00
_cell.angle_gamma   90.00
#
_symmetry.space_group_name_H-M   'P 1'
#
loop_
_entity.id
_entity.type
_entity.pdbx_description
1 polymer ?
#
loop_
_entity_poly.entity_id
_entity_poly.type
_entity_poly.pdbx_seq_one_letter_code
_entity_poly.pdbx_strand_id
1 'polypeptide(L)'
;MTAKDCSIMIALSPCLQDASSDQRPIVPSSRSRFAFSVSVLDLDLKPYESIPHQYKLDGKIVNYYSKTVHTKDATMMSTRFKESEDCTLVLHKV
;
A
#
# COMPACT_ATOMS: atom_id res chain seq x y z
N MET A 1 -0.67 4.43 -14.81
CA MET A 1 -1.74 4.92 -13.92
C MET A 1 -2.50 3.76 -13.30
N THR A 2 -3.02 2.80 -14.07
CA THR A 2 -3.73 1.61 -13.55
C THR A 2 -2.98 0.88 -12.43
N ALA A 3 -1.71 0.48 -12.61
CA ALA A 3 -0.95 -0.20 -11.57
C ALA A 3 -0.67 0.65 -10.30
N LYS A 4 -0.84 1.97 -10.35
CA LYS A 4 -0.75 2.85 -9.17
C LYS A 4 -2.09 3.01 -8.44
N ASP A 5 -3.19 2.78 -9.16
CA ASP A 5 -4.57 2.95 -8.69
C ASP A 5 -5.29 1.62 -8.43
N CYS A 6 -4.60 0.48 -8.58
CA CYS A 6 -5.20 -0.83 -8.37
C CYS A 6 -5.19 -1.23 -6.89
N SER A 7 -6.11 -2.12 -6.51
CA SER A 7 -6.21 -2.64 -5.15
C SER A 7 -5.60 -4.04 -5.03
N ILE A 8 -5.05 -4.38 -3.87
CA ILE A 8 -4.61 -5.74 -3.54
C ILE A 8 -5.60 -6.35 -2.54
N MET A 9 -6.20 -7.49 -2.90
CA MET A 9 -7.06 -8.26 -2.00
C MET A 9 -6.32 -9.48 -1.49
N ILE A 10 -6.27 -9.64 -0.17
CA ILE A 10 -5.67 -10.79 0.52
C ILE A 10 -6.80 -11.54 1.23
N ALA A 11 -7.07 -12.78 0.79
CA ALA A 11 -8.06 -13.65 1.43
C ALA A 11 -7.37 -14.66 2.35
N LEU A 12 -7.91 -14.84 3.56
CA LEU A 12 -7.40 -15.76 4.58
C LEU A 12 -8.45 -16.80 4.93
N SER A 13 -8.08 -18.08 4.90
CA SER A 13 -8.92 -19.19 5.33
C SER A 13 -8.20 -20.02 6.39
N PRO A 14 -8.84 -20.36 7.52
CA PRO A 14 -8.29 -21.32 8.47
C PRO A 14 -7.99 -22.67 7.81
N CYS A 15 -6.90 -23.32 8.22
CA CYS A 15 -6.49 -24.65 7.77
C CYS A 15 -6.50 -25.63 8.96
N LEU A 16 -7.12 -26.80 8.78
CA LEU A 16 -7.08 -27.91 9.74
C LEU A 16 -5.73 -28.65 9.61
N GLN A 17 -5.15 -29.10 10.74
CA GLN A 17 -3.79 -29.65 10.81
C GLN A 17 -3.52 -30.82 9.85
N ASP A 18 -4.55 -31.56 9.45
CA ASP A 18 -4.44 -32.80 8.66
C ASP A 18 -4.97 -32.70 7.22
N ALA A 19 -5.32 -31.49 6.74
CA ALA A 19 -5.73 -31.32 5.35
C ALA A 19 -4.48 -31.32 4.45
N SER A 20 -4.22 -32.47 3.85
CA SER A 20 -3.16 -32.73 2.88
C SER A 20 -3.09 -31.67 1.77
N SER A 21 -1.92 -31.03 1.64
CA SER A 21 -1.27 -30.64 0.37
C SER A 21 -2.14 -29.97 -0.70
N ASP A 22 -2.98 -28.99 -0.35
CA ASP A 22 -3.35 -27.99 -1.34
C ASP A 22 -2.18 -27.00 -1.47
N GLN A 23 -1.72 -26.76 -2.71
CA GLN A 23 -0.53 -25.96 -3.07
C GLN A 23 -0.61 -24.46 -2.68
N ARG A 24 -1.52 -24.09 -1.78
CA ARG A 24 -1.70 -22.70 -1.36
C ARG A 24 -0.64 -22.35 -0.33
N PRO A 25 -0.01 -21.16 -0.46
CA PRO A 25 0.95 -20.72 0.54
C PRO A 25 0.25 -20.55 1.89
N ILE A 26 0.93 -20.97 2.96
CA ILE A 26 0.41 -21.00 4.32
C ILE A 26 1.20 -20.01 5.17
N VAL A 27 0.50 -19.14 5.89
CA VAL A 27 1.11 -18.29 6.92
C VAL A 27 1.04 -19.03 8.26
N PRO A 28 2.18 -19.36 8.89
CA PRO A 28 2.18 -19.89 10.24
C PRO A 28 1.88 -18.77 11.25
N SER A 29 0.87 -18.95 12.09
CA SER A 29 0.64 -18.13 13.28
C SER A 29 0.73 -19.00 14.53
N SER A 30 1.05 -18.41 15.68
CA SER A 30 1.32 -19.13 16.93
C SER A 30 0.18 -20.02 17.45
N ARG A 31 -1.04 -19.90 16.91
CA ARG A 31 -2.20 -20.72 17.29
C ARG A 31 -2.98 -21.32 16.12
N SER A 32 -2.74 -20.89 14.88
CA SER A 32 -3.51 -21.29 13.70
C SER A 32 -2.66 -21.26 12.42
N ARG A 33 -3.02 -22.09 11.45
CA ARG A 33 -2.48 -22.03 10.07
C ARG A 33 -3.54 -21.40 9.19
N PHE A 34 -3.15 -20.41 8.38
CA PHE A 34 -4.04 -19.83 7.38
C PHE A 34 -3.51 -20.12 5.98
N ALA A 35 -4.35 -20.70 5.14
CA ALA A 35 -4.14 -20.65 3.70
C ALA A 35 -4.50 -19.25 3.22
N PHE A 36 -3.71 -18.69 2.32
CA PHE A 36 -4.01 -17.39 1.73
C PHE A 36 -3.94 -17.38 0.21
N SER A 37 -4.65 -16.43 -0.37
CA SER A 37 -4.54 -16.09 -1.79
C SER A 37 -4.52 -14.58 -1.94
N VAL A 38 -3.81 -14.11 -2.98
CA VAL A 38 -3.68 -12.69 -3.30
C VAL A 38 -4.29 -12.45 -4.68
N SER A 39 -4.99 -11.34 -4.84
CA SER A 39 -5.57 -10.92 -6.12
C SER A 39 -5.38 -9.42 -6.31
N VAL A 40 -5.24 -8.99 -7.57
CA VAL A 40 -5.18 -7.58 -7.94
C VAL A 40 -6.54 -7.20 -8.55
N LEU A 41 -7.15 -6.15 -8.02
CA LEU A 41 -8.45 -5.63 -8.45
C LEU A 41 -8.27 -4.25 -9.12
N ASP A 42 -9.34 -3.73 -9.72
CA ASP A 42 -9.38 -2.38 -10.31
C ASP A 42 -8.36 -2.16 -11.45
N LEU A 43 -8.28 -3.11 -12.38
CA LEU A 43 -7.32 -3.11 -13.50
C LEU A 43 -7.82 -2.41 -14.77
N ASP A 44 -8.80 -1.51 -14.62
CA ASP A 44 -9.37 -0.80 -15.76
C ASP A 44 -8.35 0.12 -16.44
N LEU A 45 -8.42 0.18 -17.77
CA LEU A 45 -7.57 1.07 -18.55
C LEU A 45 -7.95 2.52 -18.25
N LYS A 46 -6.96 3.34 -17.92
CA LYS A 46 -7.17 4.79 -17.75
C LYS A 46 -7.22 5.48 -19.13
N PRO A 47 -8.16 6.41 -19.35
CA PRO A 47 -8.30 7.08 -20.64
C PRO A 47 -7.06 7.94 -20.96
N TYR A 48 -6.66 7.98 -22.23
CA TYR A 48 -5.49 8.75 -22.67
C TYR A 48 -5.65 10.26 -22.39
N GLU A 49 -6.88 10.74 -22.50
CA GLU A 49 -7.31 12.13 -22.26
C GLU A 49 -7.12 12.56 -20.81
N SER A 50 -6.87 11.63 -19.89
CA SER A 50 -6.56 11.96 -18.49
C SER A 50 -5.11 12.45 -18.29
N ILE A 51 -4.20 12.25 -19.24
CA ILE A 51 -2.79 12.64 -19.11
C ILE A 51 -2.63 14.16 -18.81
N PRO A 52 -3.28 15.09 -19.54
CA PRO A 52 -3.20 16.52 -19.22
C PRO A 52 -3.76 16.87 -17.84
N HIS A 53 -4.80 16.15 -17.39
CA HIS A 53 -5.34 16.32 -16.04
C HIS A 53 -4.32 15.92 -14.98
N GLN A 54 -3.68 14.75 -15.14
CA GLN A 54 -2.66 14.28 -14.20
C GLN A 54 -1.47 15.23 -14.12
N TYR A 55 -1.01 15.80 -15.24
CA TYR A 55 0.03 16.82 -15.24
C TYR A 55 -0.34 18.06 -14.40
N LYS A 56 -1.58 18.56 -14.56
CA LYS A 56 -2.07 19.70 -13.76
C LYS A 56 -2.19 19.34 -12.28
N LEU A 57 -2.63 18.13 -11.97
CA LEU A 57 -2.77 17.65 -10.61
C LEU A 57 -1.41 17.54 -9.92
N ASP A 58 -0.43 16.94 -10.58
CA ASP A 58 0.95 16.83 -10.09
C ASP A 58 1.54 18.21 -9.76
N GLY A 59 1.42 19.17 -10.68
CA GLY A 59 1.88 20.54 -10.45
C GLY A 59 1.20 21.21 -9.24
N LYS A 60 -0.09 20.94 -8.99
CA LYS A 60 -0.78 21.44 -7.78
C LYS A 60 -0.24 20.78 -6.52
N ILE A 61 -0.04 19.47 -6.52
CA ILE A 61 0.46 18.71 -5.37
C ILE A 61 1.86 19.19 -5.00
N VAL A 62 2.78 19.24 -5.97
CA VAL A 62 4.17 19.67 -5.74
C VAL A 62 4.23 21.11 -5.28
N ASN A 63 3.52 22.03 -5.95
CA ASN A 63 3.52 23.44 -5.56
C ASN A 63 2.94 23.66 -4.16
N TYR A 64 1.85 22.97 -3.82
CA TYR A 64 1.27 23.04 -2.49
C TYR A 64 2.26 22.51 -1.45
N TYR A 65 2.82 21.32 -1.66
CA TYR A 65 3.80 20.72 -0.78
C TYR A 65 5.00 21.66 -0.55
N SER A 66 5.65 22.14 -1.63
CA SER A 66 6.79 23.06 -1.53
C SER A 66 6.46 24.34 -0.78
N LYS A 67 5.29 24.96 -1.04
CA LYS A 67 4.85 26.15 -0.30
C LYS A 67 4.62 25.83 1.18
N THR A 68 3.96 24.73 1.50
CA THR A 68 3.72 24.33 2.89
C THR A 68 5.00 24.00 3.65
N VAL A 69 5.98 23.35 3.00
CA VAL A 69 7.30 23.08 3.56
C VAL A 69 8.05 24.39 3.82
N HIS A 70 8.10 25.31 2.85
CA HIS A 70 8.73 26.62 3.04
C HIS A 70 8.04 27.48 4.13
N THR A 71 6.70 27.41 4.27
CA THR A 71 6.02 28.07 5.40
C THR A 71 6.27 27.39 6.74
N LYS A 72 6.53 26.07 6.77
CA LYS A 72 6.90 25.33 7.99
C LYS A 72 8.36 25.54 8.39
N ASP A 73 9.27 25.74 7.44
CA ASP A 73 10.68 26.04 7.70
C ASP A 73 10.87 27.42 8.36
N ALA A 74 9.89 28.34 8.23
CA ALA A 74 9.83 29.58 9.01
C ALA A 74 9.37 29.39 10.46
N THR A 75 8.88 28.20 10.85
CA THR A 75 8.34 27.92 12.20
C THR A 75 8.99 26.72 12.89
N MET A 76 9.60 25.76 12.18
CA MET A 76 10.12 24.53 12.77
C MET A 76 11.17 23.84 11.88
N MET A 77 12.34 24.46 11.71
CA MET A 77 13.55 23.65 11.55
C MET A 77 13.68 22.78 12.81
N SER A 78 13.49 21.46 12.72
CA SER A 78 14.31 20.47 13.45
C SER A 78 13.80 19.02 13.42
N THR A 79 12.54 18.68 13.11
CA THR A 79 12.10 17.28 13.31
C THR A 79 11.28 16.71 12.15
N ARG A 80 11.66 15.51 11.71
CA ARG A 80 10.96 14.55 10.83
C ARG A 80 11.49 14.34 9.39
N PHE A 81 12.81 14.40 9.21
CA PHE A 81 13.49 13.54 8.23
C PHE A 81 14.29 12.41 8.91
N LYS A 82 13.73 11.87 10.00
CA LYS A 82 13.97 10.50 10.47
C LYS A 82 12.61 9.84 10.31
N GLU A 83 12.42 8.77 9.58
CA GLU A 83 13.18 7.54 9.43
C GLU A 83 12.62 6.89 8.14
N SER A 84 13.41 6.09 7.42
CA SER A 84 12.84 5.22 6.38
C SER A 84 11.89 4.26 7.10
N GLU A 85 10.60 4.58 7.18
CA GLU A 85 9.61 3.68 7.77
C GLU A 85 9.64 2.40 6.94
N ASP A 86 10.11 1.33 7.56
CA ASP A 86 10.08 -0.01 7.00
C ASP A 86 8.59 -0.35 6.80
N CYS A 87 8.08 -0.19 5.57
CA CYS A 87 6.69 -0.46 5.20
C CYS A 87 6.34 -1.96 5.23
N THR A 88 7.04 -2.73 6.06
CA THR A 88 6.72 -4.12 6.35
C THR A 88 5.40 -4.16 7.10
N LEU A 89 4.40 -4.79 6.51
CA LEU A 89 3.10 -5.03 7.14
C LEU A 89 3.30 -5.98 8.34
N VAL A 90 3.38 -5.43 9.54
CA VAL A 90 3.48 -6.21 10.78
C VAL A 90 2.09 -6.66 11.20
N LEU A 91 1.79 -7.93 10.99
CA LEU A 91 0.59 -8.55 11.55
C LEU A 91 0.80 -8.74 13.05
N HIS A 92 0.23 -7.85 13.87
CA HIS A 92 0.27 -7.99 15.32
C HIS A 92 -0.51 -9.24 15.76
N LYS A 93 0.15 -10.06 16.59
CA LYS A 93 -0.45 -11.23 17.22
C LYS A 93 -1.50 -10.77 18.25
N VAL A 94 -2.76 -11.12 18.02
CA VAL A 94 -3.87 -11.01 18.98
C VAL A 94 -3.91 -12.25 19.87
#